data_AF-A0A844CWG8-F1
#
_entry.id   AF-A0A844CWG8-F1
#
_cell.length_a   1.000
_cell.length_b   1.000
_cell.length_c   1.000
_cell.angle_alpha   90.00
_cell.angle_beta   90.00
_cell.angle_gamma   90.00
#
_symmetry.space_group_name_H-M   'P 1'
#
loop_
_entity.id
_entity.type
_entity.pdbx_description
1 polymer ?
#
loop_
_entity_poly.entity_id
_entity_poly.type
_entity_poly.pdbx_seq_one_letter_code
_entity_poly.pdbx_strand_id
1 'polypeptide(L)'
;MTRNIAIAAVVAILALLGGVYYLTIGSAPDDQFAQCRKGKVAGGTSQIGGPFTLVSETGETVTDKDVIDKPSLIYFGYTFCPDVCPLDNYRNAQAIEILEERDQIVKPVFISIDPARDTPEVLAEFTDNLHPRMLGLTGSEEQVKAASRAYRTFYEKQAPAEGAEDYYLVDHTTMTYLTLPEHGFVEFFNRTLSPEQMADRVECFLEAM
;
A
#
# COMPACT_ATOMS: atom_id res chain seq x y z
N MET A 1 55.21 -24.00 20.91
CA MET A 1 54.10 -23.17 21.42
C MET A 1 53.29 -22.53 20.30
N THR A 2 53.92 -21.98 19.26
CA THR A 2 53.28 -21.29 18.12
C THR A 2 52.25 -22.14 17.34
N ARG A 3 52.52 -23.44 17.14
CA ARG A 3 51.60 -24.35 16.41
C ARG A 3 50.26 -24.57 17.12
N ASN A 4 50.28 -24.71 18.45
CA ASN A 4 49.05 -24.95 19.22
C ASN A 4 48.21 -23.66 19.31
N ILE A 5 48.87 -22.49 19.37
CA ILE A 5 48.22 -21.18 19.32
C ILE A 5 47.54 -20.97 17.96
N ALA A 6 48.20 -21.34 16.86
CA ALA A 6 47.62 -21.24 15.52
C ALA A 6 46.38 -22.13 15.35
N ILE A 7 46.41 -23.37 15.86
CA ILE A 7 45.27 -24.29 15.81
C ILE A 7 44.09 -23.74 16.64
N ALA A 8 44.36 -23.26 17.86
CA ALA A 8 43.32 -22.68 18.72
C ALA A 8 42.67 -21.44 18.08
N ALA A 9 43.45 -20.58 17.42
CA ALA A 9 42.94 -19.41 16.72
C ALA A 9 42.02 -19.79 15.55
N VAL A 10 42.41 -20.79 14.74
CA VAL A 10 41.57 -21.27 13.62
C VAL A 10 40.25 -21.85 14.13
N VAL A 11 40.28 -22.66 15.20
CA VAL A 11 39.05 -23.21 15.80
C VAL A 11 38.15 -22.11 16.34
N ALA A 12 38.71 -21.09 16.99
CA ALA A 12 37.93 -19.95 17.48
C ALA A 12 37.29 -19.15 16.34
N ILE A 13 38.01 -18.95 15.23
CA ILE A 13 37.48 -18.28 14.02
C ILE A 13 36.35 -19.12 13.41
N LEU A 14 36.54 -20.43 13.25
CA LEU A 14 35.49 -21.30 12.70
C LEU A 14 34.27 -21.38 13.61
N ALA A 15 34.45 -21.39 14.93
CA ALA A 15 33.36 -21.35 15.88
C ALA A 15 32.62 -20.00 15.84
N LEU A 16 33.34 -18.88 15.71
CA LEU A 16 32.74 -17.56 15.52
C LEU A 16 31.98 -17.46 14.19
N LEU A 17 32.58 -17.92 13.09
CA LEU A 17 31.92 -17.92 11.78
C LEU A 17 30.70 -18.85 11.77
N GLY A 18 30.80 -20.03 12.36
CA GLY A 18 29.69 -20.96 12.51
C GLY A 18 28.59 -20.41 13.42
N GLY A 19 28.95 -19.71 14.50
CA GLY A 19 28.01 -19.03 15.39
C GLY A 19 27.31 -17.85 14.71
N VAL A 20 28.06 -17.00 14.00
CA VAL A 20 27.49 -15.91 13.19
C VAL A 20 26.58 -16.48 12.12
N TYR A 21 27.04 -17.50 11.38
CA TYR A 21 26.24 -18.17 10.36
C TYR A 21 24.94 -18.73 10.95
N TYR A 22 25.01 -19.46 12.05
CA TYR A 22 23.83 -20.00 12.76
C TYR A 22 22.87 -18.89 13.25
N LEU A 23 23.41 -17.78 13.75
CA LEU A 23 22.61 -16.62 14.17
C LEU A 23 21.99 -15.87 12.98
N THR A 24 22.65 -15.86 11.81
CA THR A 24 22.17 -15.20 10.59
C THR A 24 21.26 -16.09 9.74
N ILE A 25 21.36 -17.41 9.88
CA ILE A 25 20.50 -18.38 9.18
C ILE A 25 19.18 -18.63 9.92
N GLY A 26 18.97 -17.93 11.05
CA GLY A 26 17.72 -17.94 11.79
C GLY A 26 16.56 -17.82 10.82
N SER A 27 15.74 -18.87 10.78
CA SER A 27 14.70 -19.12 9.80
C SER A 27 13.93 -17.85 9.51
N ALA A 28 14.29 -17.15 8.43
CA ALA A 28 13.36 -16.24 7.82
C ALA A 28 12.14 -17.10 7.51
N PRO A 29 10.94 -16.75 8.02
CA PRO A 29 9.72 -17.34 7.49
C PRO A 29 9.85 -17.26 5.98
N ASP A 30 9.52 -18.34 5.28
CA ASP A 30 9.60 -18.40 3.83
C ASP A 30 8.78 -17.23 3.28
N ASP A 31 9.44 -16.11 2.95
CA ASP A 31 8.78 -14.93 2.43
C ASP A 31 8.53 -15.23 0.97
N GLN A 32 7.39 -15.87 0.70
CA GLN A 32 6.99 -16.31 -0.63
C GLN A 32 7.00 -15.18 -1.66
N PHE A 33 7.01 -13.91 -1.21
CA PHE A 33 7.05 -12.73 -2.07
C PHE A 33 8.44 -12.10 -2.22
N ALA A 34 9.50 -12.69 -1.64
CA ALA A 34 10.84 -12.09 -1.58
C ALA A 34 11.40 -11.73 -2.97
N GLN A 35 11.14 -12.55 -4.00
CA GLN A 35 11.57 -12.27 -5.37
C GLN A 35 10.84 -11.09 -6.02
N CYS A 36 9.60 -10.82 -5.60
CA CYS A 36 8.74 -9.78 -6.15
C CYS A 36 8.96 -8.42 -5.47
N ARG A 37 9.25 -8.42 -4.16
CA ARG A 37 9.48 -7.19 -3.38
C ARG A 37 10.65 -6.39 -3.95
N LYS A 38 10.38 -5.11 -4.23
CA LYS A 38 11.40 -4.10 -4.54
C LYS A 38 11.45 -3.00 -3.47
N GLY A 39 10.34 -2.76 -2.77
CA GLY A 39 10.27 -1.82 -1.66
C GLY A 39 10.97 -2.33 -0.40
N LYS A 40 11.44 -1.41 0.45
CA LYS A 40 11.92 -1.71 1.81
C LYS A 40 11.05 -0.96 2.81
N VAL A 41 10.43 -1.70 3.73
CA VAL A 41 9.64 -1.13 4.83
C VAL A 41 10.42 -1.28 6.13
N ALA A 42 10.72 -0.16 6.78
CA ALA A 42 11.37 -0.17 8.08
C ALA A 42 10.46 -0.86 9.12
N GLY A 43 10.96 -1.94 9.72
CA GLY A 43 10.19 -2.77 10.66
C GLY A 43 9.34 -3.86 10.02
N GLY A 44 9.42 -4.06 8.69
CA GLY A 44 8.71 -5.13 7.98
C GLY A 44 7.33 -4.72 7.46
N THR A 45 6.80 -5.48 6.51
CA THR A 45 5.53 -5.17 5.82
C THR A 45 4.30 -5.35 6.71
N SER A 46 4.37 -6.20 7.74
CA SER A 46 3.29 -6.41 8.73
C SER A 46 2.93 -5.16 9.54
N GLN A 47 3.76 -4.12 9.44
CA GLN A 47 3.58 -2.85 10.14
C GLN A 47 2.70 -1.84 9.38
N ILE A 48 2.36 -2.14 8.12
CA ILE A 48 1.49 -1.34 7.25
C ILE A 48 0.18 -2.10 7.05
N GLY A 49 -0.92 -1.37 7.12
CA GLY A 49 -2.27 -1.92 7.13
C GLY A 49 -2.76 -2.19 8.55
N GLY A 50 -3.93 -2.80 8.63
CA GLY A 50 -4.63 -3.03 9.89
C GLY A 50 -6.11 -2.72 9.75
N PRO A 51 -6.89 -2.99 10.81
CA PRO A 51 -8.33 -2.83 10.76
C PRO A 51 -8.72 -1.38 10.55
N PHE A 52 -9.70 -1.17 9.68
CA PHE A 52 -10.38 0.10 9.53
C PHE A 52 -11.88 -0.12 9.41
N THR A 53 -12.65 0.94 9.63
CA THR A 53 -14.09 0.96 9.40
C THR A 53 -14.41 2.28 8.72
N LEU A 54 -14.87 2.21 7.49
CA LEU A 54 -15.13 3.34 6.61
C LEU A 54 -16.55 3.25 6.06
N VAL A 55 -16.95 4.26 5.29
CA VAL A 55 -18.22 4.33 4.57
C VAL A 55 -17.92 4.26 3.08
N SER A 56 -18.57 3.36 2.35
CA SER A 56 -18.44 3.26 0.90
C SER A 56 -19.18 4.40 0.20
N GLU A 57 -18.87 4.59 -1.08
CA GLU A 57 -19.61 5.47 -1.99
C GLU A 57 -21.11 5.09 -2.14
N THR A 58 -21.51 3.87 -1.77
CA THR A 58 -22.92 3.44 -1.69
C THR A 58 -23.60 3.81 -0.37
N GLY A 59 -22.88 4.40 0.58
CA GLY A 59 -23.35 4.75 1.93
C GLY A 59 -23.30 3.60 2.93
N GLU A 60 -22.75 2.44 2.56
CA GLU A 60 -22.64 1.28 3.44
C GLU A 60 -21.40 1.41 4.35
N THR A 61 -21.53 1.01 5.62
CA THR A 61 -20.37 0.90 6.50
C THR A 61 -19.63 -0.40 6.22
N VAL A 62 -18.34 -0.31 5.91
CA VAL A 62 -17.48 -1.44 5.52
C VAL A 62 -16.22 -1.51 6.37
N THR A 63 -15.67 -2.71 6.51
CA THR A 63 -14.40 -2.97 7.20
C THR A 63 -13.28 -3.29 6.21
N ASP A 64 -12.05 -3.39 6.71
CA ASP A 64 -10.90 -3.86 5.93
C ASP A 64 -11.14 -5.24 5.31
N LYS A 65 -11.89 -6.12 5.97
CA LYS A 65 -12.18 -7.47 5.46
C LYS A 65 -13.19 -7.46 4.31
N ASP A 66 -14.15 -6.54 4.35
CA ASP A 66 -15.13 -6.37 3.26
C ASP A 66 -14.45 -5.73 2.03
N VAL A 67 -13.48 -4.85 2.28
CA VAL A 67 -12.74 -4.13 1.24
C VAL A 67 -11.58 -4.94 0.68
N ILE A 68 -10.97 -5.86 1.43
CA ILE A 68 -9.76 -6.62 1.00
C ILE A 68 -10.14 -8.11 0.86
N ASP A 69 -11.26 -8.35 0.19
CA ASP A 69 -11.76 -9.68 -0.18
C ASP A 69 -11.03 -10.27 -1.41
N LYS A 70 -10.33 -9.41 -2.15
CA LYS A 70 -9.51 -9.72 -3.33
C LYS A 70 -8.20 -8.91 -3.29
N PRO A 71 -7.19 -9.28 -4.08
CA PRO A 71 -6.03 -8.42 -4.28
C PRO A 71 -6.46 -7.00 -4.61
N SER A 72 -5.94 -6.03 -3.88
CA SER A 72 -6.41 -4.65 -3.92
C SER A 72 -5.26 -3.66 -4.05
N LEU A 73 -5.42 -2.67 -4.95
CA LEU A 73 -4.56 -1.50 -5.04
C LEU A 73 -5.25 -0.35 -4.32
N ILE A 74 -4.74 -0.02 -3.13
CA ILE A 74 -5.29 1.02 -2.26
C ILE A 74 -4.52 2.33 -2.47
N TYR A 75 -5.24 3.43 -2.68
CA TYR A 75 -4.69 4.77 -2.79
C TYR A 75 -5.38 5.71 -1.81
N PHE A 76 -4.60 6.52 -1.09
CA PHE A 76 -5.11 7.54 -0.18
C PHE A 76 -5.00 8.92 -0.85
N GLY A 77 -6.12 9.58 -1.10
CA GLY A 77 -6.17 10.85 -1.83
C GLY A 77 -7.43 11.65 -1.55
N TYR A 78 -7.73 12.66 -2.35
CA TYR A 78 -8.97 13.42 -2.25
C TYR A 78 -9.43 13.88 -3.64
N THR A 79 -10.74 13.99 -3.85
CA THR A 79 -11.30 14.20 -5.20
C THR A 79 -11.00 15.58 -5.78
N PHE A 80 -10.82 16.58 -4.91
CA PHE A 80 -10.50 17.97 -5.29
C PHE A 80 -9.00 18.21 -5.59
N CYS A 81 -8.20 17.15 -5.68
CA CYS A 81 -6.78 17.27 -5.98
C CYS A 81 -6.58 17.64 -7.47
N PRO A 82 -5.94 18.77 -7.80
CA PRO A 82 -5.91 19.29 -9.16
C PRO A 82 -4.95 18.56 -10.11
N ASP A 83 -4.09 17.67 -9.61
CA ASP A 83 -3.01 17.07 -10.42
C ASP A 83 -2.69 15.62 -9.99
N VAL A 84 -2.13 15.43 -8.79
CA VAL A 84 -1.46 14.16 -8.48
C VAL A 84 -2.41 12.98 -8.26
N CYS A 85 -3.55 13.17 -7.57
CA CYS A 85 -4.47 12.05 -7.31
C CYS A 85 -5.11 11.48 -8.59
N PRO A 86 -5.69 12.30 -9.49
CA PRO A 86 -6.29 11.78 -10.72
C PRO A 86 -5.28 11.04 -11.60
N LEU A 87 -4.06 11.55 -11.73
CA LEU A 87 -3.02 10.91 -12.54
C LEU A 87 -2.57 9.57 -11.96
N ASP A 88 -2.34 9.49 -10.65
CA ASP A 88 -1.93 8.26 -10.00
C ASP A 88 -3.04 7.19 -10.08
N ASN A 89 -4.31 7.57 -9.91
CA ASN A 89 -5.44 6.64 -10.01
C ASN A 89 -5.74 6.21 -11.45
N TYR A 90 -5.58 7.09 -12.44
CA TYR A 90 -5.67 6.72 -13.84
C TYR A 90 -4.61 5.68 -14.22
N ARG A 91 -3.36 5.89 -13.80
CA ARG A 91 -2.29 4.91 -13.96
C ARG A 91 -2.61 3.57 -13.28
N ASN A 92 -3.19 3.60 -12.08
CA ASN A 92 -3.62 2.39 -11.38
C ASN A 92 -4.72 1.65 -12.14
N ALA A 93 -5.71 2.37 -12.69
CA ALA A 93 -6.77 1.81 -13.51
C ALA A 93 -6.19 1.13 -14.76
N GLN A 94 -5.28 1.79 -15.48
CA GLN A 94 -4.61 1.19 -16.64
C GLN A 94 -3.80 -0.07 -16.29
N ALA A 95 -3.11 -0.08 -15.14
CA ALA A 95 -2.39 -1.27 -14.68
C ALA A 95 -3.35 -2.44 -14.37
N ILE A 96 -4.54 -2.13 -13.85
CA ILE A 96 -5.59 -3.13 -13.59
C ILE A 96 -6.17 -3.66 -14.90
N GLU A 97 -6.42 -2.81 -15.90
CA GLU A 97 -6.87 -3.25 -17.22
C GLU A 97 -5.86 -4.21 -17.88
N ILE A 98 -4.56 -3.91 -17.79
CA ILE A 98 -3.49 -4.81 -18.29
C ILE A 98 -3.51 -6.16 -17.54
N LEU A 99 -3.74 -6.14 -16.23
CA LEU A 99 -3.85 -7.36 -15.43
C LEU A 99 -5.10 -8.19 -15.82
N GLU A 100 -6.22 -7.54 -16.11
CA GLU A 100 -7.43 -8.21 -16.57
C GLU A 100 -7.23 -8.91 -17.91
N GLU A 101 -6.50 -8.30 -18.84
CA GLU A 101 -6.10 -8.94 -20.10
C GLU A 101 -5.23 -10.19 -19.89
N ARG A 102 -4.61 -10.32 -18.70
CA ARG A 102 -3.83 -11.48 -18.25
C ARG A 102 -4.62 -12.41 -17.32
N ASP A 103 -5.94 -12.28 -17.27
CA ASP A 103 -6.85 -13.05 -16.41
C ASP A 103 -6.59 -12.83 -14.89
N GLN A 104 -5.94 -11.74 -14.51
CA GLN A 104 -5.66 -11.36 -13.12
C GLN A 104 -6.64 -10.28 -12.64
N ILE A 105 -7.44 -10.59 -11.62
CA ILE A 105 -8.43 -9.65 -11.08
C ILE A 105 -7.88 -8.94 -9.84
N VAL A 106 -7.71 -7.62 -9.98
CA VAL A 106 -7.31 -6.72 -8.89
C VAL A 106 -8.36 -5.62 -8.71
N LYS A 107 -8.67 -5.29 -7.46
CA LYS A 107 -9.66 -4.27 -7.10
C LYS A 107 -8.97 -2.90 -6.87
N PRO A 108 -9.34 -1.85 -7.62
CA PRO A 108 -8.92 -0.49 -7.28
C PRO A 108 -9.72 0.01 -6.07
N VAL A 109 -9.04 0.58 -5.08
CA VAL A 109 -9.67 1.15 -3.88
C VAL A 109 -9.13 2.56 -3.65
N PHE A 110 -10.01 3.53 -3.61
CA PHE A 110 -9.70 4.92 -3.28
C PHE A 110 -10.22 5.26 -1.89
N ILE A 111 -9.33 5.66 -0.98
CA ILE A 111 -9.69 6.09 0.38
C ILE A 111 -9.49 7.61 0.45
N SER A 112 -10.57 8.35 0.66
CA SER A 112 -10.51 9.78 0.85
C SER A 112 -9.78 10.13 2.16
N ILE A 113 -8.89 11.12 2.09
CA ILE A 113 -8.28 11.80 3.25
C ILE A 113 -8.90 13.18 3.51
N ASP A 114 -10.00 13.52 2.83
CA ASP A 114 -10.74 14.78 2.95
C ASP A 114 -12.26 14.56 3.05
N PRO A 115 -12.74 13.91 4.13
CA PRO A 115 -14.15 13.54 4.29
C PRO A 115 -15.10 14.74 4.37
N ALA A 116 -14.59 15.96 4.58
CA ALA A 116 -15.40 17.17 4.60
C ALA A 116 -15.94 17.56 3.21
N ARG A 117 -15.25 17.16 2.13
CA ARG A 117 -15.64 17.46 0.74
C ARG A 117 -15.99 16.20 -0.06
N ASP A 118 -15.36 15.07 0.26
CA ASP A 118 -15.54 13.81 -0.44
C ASP A 118 -16.69 13.00 0.20
N THR A 119 -17.93 13.39 -0.11
CA THR A 119 -19.13 12.62 0.27
C THR A 119 -19.23 11.33 -0.55
N PRO A 120 -20.03 10.33 -0.12
CA PRO A 120 -20.25 9.12 -0.91
C PRO A 120 -20.67 9.38 -2.35
N GLU A 121 -21.52 10.39 -2.58
CA GLU A 121 -21.99 10.77 -3.93
C GLU A 121 -20.86 11.34 -4.78
N VAL A 122 -20.03 12.23 -4.23
CA VAL A 122 -18.85 12.79 -4.93
C VAL A 122 -17.83 11.71 -5.25
N LEU A 123 -17.64 10.76 -4.32
CA LEU A 123 -16.77 9.62 -4.54
C LEU A 123 -17.28 8.73 -5.67
N ALA A 124 -18.57 8.39 -5.70
CA ALA A 124 -19.15 7.58 -6.78
C ALA A 124 -18.92 8.23 -8.15
N GLU A 125 -19.14 9.55 -8.28
CA GLU A 125 -18.85 10.26 -9.52
C GLU A 125 -17.36 10.20 -9.90
N PHE A 126 -16.46 10.31 -8.93
CA PHE A 126 -15.02 10.25 -9.17
C PHE A 126 -14.56 8.85 -9.60
N THR A 127 -15.02 7.80 -8.92
CA THR A 127 -14.63 6.40 -9.17
C THR A 127 -15.21 5.87 -10.47
N ASP A 128 -16.47 6.19 -10.78
CA ASP A 128 -17.14 5.82 -12.04
C ASP A 128 -16.40 6.35 -13.28
N ASN A 129 -15.77 7.53 -13.18
CA ASN A 129 -14.98 8.11 -14.25
C ASN A 129 -13.61 7.45 -14.45
N LEU A 130 -13.10 6.72 -13.45
CA LEU A 130 -11.76 6.15 -13.47
C LEU A 130 -11.75 4.67 -13.82
N HIS A 131 -12.59 3.87 -13.18
CA HIS A 131 -12.65 2.43 -13.46
C HIS A 131 -13.96 1.82 -12.92
N PRO A 132 -14.68 0.97 -13.67
CA PRO A 132 -15.99 0.42 -13.27
C PRO A 132 -15.99 -0.51 -12.05
N ARG A 133 -14.80 -0.87 -11.55
CA ARG A 133 -14.62 -1.65 -10.31
C ARG A 133 -13.97 -0.87 -9.17
N MET A 134 -13.70 0.42 -9.37
CA MET A 134 -13.07 1.24 -8.33
C MET A 134 -14.05 1.45 -7.20
N LEU A 135 -13.61 1.18 -5.97
CA LEU A 135 -14.40 1.40 -4.77
C LEU A 135 -13.91 2.67 -4.07
N GLY A 136 -14.78 3.67 -3.94
CA GLY A 136 -14.56 4.86 -3.15
C GLY A 136 -14.96 4.66 -1.69
N LEU A 137 -14.08 5.09 -0.78
CA LEU A 137 -14.29 5.02 0.67
C LEU A 137 -14.03 6.38 1.33
N THR A 138 -14.90 6.77 2.25
CA THR A 138 -14.82 7.96 3.11
C THR A 138 -15.24 7.60 4.54
N GLY A 139 -15.58 8.58 5.38
CA GLY A 139 -16.11 8.37 6.72
C GLY A 139 -16.06 9.63 7.56
N SER A 140 -16.13 9.49 8.88
CA SER A 140 -15.81 10.59 9.80
C SER A 140 -14.31 10.91 9.77
N GLU A 141 -13.93 12.10 10.25
CA GLU A 141 -12.52 12.46 10.39
C GLU A 141 -11.74 11.42 11.22
N GLU A 142 -12.35 10.86 12.26
CA GLU A 142 -11.75 9.83 13.10
C GLU A 142 -11.55 8.52 12.35
N GLN A 143 -12.52 8.11 11.53
CA GLN A 143 -12.45 6.88 10.72
C GLN A 143 -11.34 7.00 9.67
N VAL A 144 -11.31 8.10 8.92
CA VAL A 144 -10.28 8.39 7.92
C VAL A 144 -8.89 8.45 8.56
N LYS A 145 -8.78 9.13 9.71
CA LYS A 145 -7.52 9.20 10.48
C LYS A 145 -7.05 7.84 10.96
N ALA A 146 -7.97 6.96 11.39
CA ALA A 146 -7.63 5.61 11.80
C ALA A 146 -7.11 4.77 10.63
N ALA A 147 -7.79 4.82 9.47
CA ALA A 147 -7.35 4.13 8.25
C ALA A 147 -5.98 4.64 7.76
N SER A 148 -5.79 5.96 7.72
CA SER A 148 -4.52 6.58 7.36
C SER A 148 -3.38 6.13 8.28
N ARG A 149 -3.62 6.07 9.60
CA ARG A 149 -2.63 5.59 10.58
C ARG A 149 -2.29 4.12 10.41
N ALA A 150 -3.28 3.26 10.13
CA ALA A 150 -3.04 1.84 9.88
C ALA A 150 -2.08 1.65 8.69
N TYR A 151 -2.28 2.41 7.62
CA TYR A 151 -1.41 2.38 6.44
C TYR A 151 -0.16 3.26 6.55
N ARG A 152 0.06 3.92 7.69
CA ARG A 152 1.16 4.86 7.93
C ARG A 152 1.26 5.97 6.88
N THR A 153 0.13 6.38 6.31
CA THR A 153 0.09 7.54 5.43
C THR A 153 0.12 8.82 6.26
N PHE A 154 0.57 9.87 5.60
CA PHE A 154 0.50 11.24 6.08
C PHE A 154 -0.51 12.02 5.24
N TYR A 155 -1.27 12.89 5.89
CA TYR A 155 -2.03 13.95 5.24
C TYR A 155 -2.15 15.19 6.14
N GLU A 156 -2.18 16.38 5.54
CA GLU A 156 -2.30 17.66 6.23
C GLU A 156 -3.07 18.66 5.37
N LYS A 157 -4.17 19.20 5.92
CA LYS A 157 -4.97 20.25 5.28
C LYS A 157 -4.20 21.57 5.33
N GLN A 158 -3.95 22.16 4.17
CA GLN A 158 -3.34 23.48 4.09
C GLN A 158 -4.31 24.57 4.57
N ALA A 159 -3.76 25.64 5.14
CA ALA A 159 -4.57 26.80 5.51
C ALA A 159 -5.17 27.42 4.23
N PRO A 160 -6.50 27.59 4.15
CA PRO A 160 -7.13 28.24 3.00
C PRO A 160 -6.72 29.72 2.95
N ALA A 161 -6.80 30.31 1.75
CA ALA A 161 -6.74 31.76 1.62
C ALA A 161 -7.95 32.42 2.30
N GLU A 162 -7.76 33.64 2.79
CA GLU A 162 -8.84 34.41 3.43
C GLU A 162 -10.02 34.60 2.47
N GLY A 163 -11.23 34.20 2.89
CA GLY A 163 -12.44 34.24 2.05
C GLY A 163 -12.55 33.12 1.01
N ALA A 164 -11.70 32.09 1.09
CA ALA A 164 -11.71 30.92 0.21
C ALA A 164 -11.63 29.62 1.02
N GLU A 165 -12.42 29.54 2.10
CA GLU A 165 -12.37 28.47 3.11
C GLU A 165 -12.63 27.07 2.52
N ASP A 166 -13.37 26.99 1.41
CA ASP A 166 -13.68 25.75 0.69
C ASP A 166 -12.61 25.35 -0.35
N TYR A 167 -11.70 26.28 -0.69
CA TYR A 167 -10.65 26.09 -1.69
C TYR A 167 -9.30 25.89 -1.01
N TYR A 168 -9.14 24.72 -0.38
CA TYR A 168 -7.87 24.29 0.20
C TYR A 168 -7.31 23.05 -0.50
N LEU A 169 -6.00 22.91 -0.39
CA LEU A 169 -5.28 21.70 -0.76
C LEU A 169 -5.02 20.86 0.49
N VAL A 170 -4.85 19.56 0.26
CA VAL A 170 -4.42 18.63 1.30
C VAL A 170 -3.12 18.01 0.83
N ASP A 171 -2.04 18.23 1.57
CA ASP A 171 -0.79 17.52 1.36
C ASP A 171 -1.00 16.08 1.80
N HIS A 172 -0.58 15.08 1.01
CA HIS A 172 -0.76 13.68 1.37
C HIS A 172 0.30 12.77 0.76
N THR A 173 0.35 11.55 1.29
CA THR A 173 1.21 10.48 0.76
C THR A 173 0.70 10.03 -0.61
N THR A 174 1.55 10.08 -1.61
CA THR A 174 1.23 9.76 -3.01
C THR A 174 1.84 8.42 -3.43
N MET A 175 1.43 7.36 -2.74
CA MET A 175 1.86 5.98 -2.98
C MET A 175 0.63 5.09 -3.16
N THR A 176 0.74 4.08 -4.01
CA THR A 176 -0.28 3.02 -4.12
C THR A 176 0.18 1.78 -3.36
N TYR A 177 -0.71 1.15 -2.61
CA TYR A 177 -0.43 0.02 -1.73
C TYR A 177 -1.07 -1.25 -2.28
N LEU A 178 -0.28 -2.28 -2.57
CA LEU A 178 -0.79 -3.63 -2.85
C LEU A 178 -1.07 -4.34 -1.53
N THR A 179 -2.32 -4.72 -1.37
CA THR A 179 -2.79 -5.51 -0.22
C THR A 179 -3.47 -6.77 -0.73
N LEU A 180 -3.11 -7.91 -0.17
CA LEU A 180 -3.68 -9.21 -0.54
C LEU A 180 -4.56 -9.72 0.60
N PRO A 181 -5.65 -10.47 0.28
CA PRO A 181 -6.40 -11.19 1.30
C PRO A 181 -5.47 -12.09 2.12
N GLU A 182 -5.73 -12.20 3.42
CA GLU A 182 -4.98 -13.02 4.39
C GLU A 182 -3.50 -12.61 4.66
N HIS A 183 -2.80 -12.04 3.66
CA HIS A 183 -1.41 -11.60 3.80
C HIS A 183 -1.26 -10.12 4.17
N GLY A 184 -2.31 -9.33 3.97
CA GLY A 184 -2.26 -7.89 4.22
C GLY A 184 -1.34 -7.17 3.22
N PHE A 185 -0.67 -6.12 3.68
CA PHE A 185 0.17 -5.28 2.83
C PHE A 185 1.42 -6.05 2.37
N VAL A 186 1.70 -6.02 1.06
CA VAL A 186 2.87 -6.70 0.47
C VAL A 186 3.83 -5.78 -0.28
N GLU A 187 3.36 -4.68 -0.86
CA GLU A 187 4.23 -3.79 -1.65
C GLU A 187 3.61 -2.40 -1.82
N PHE A 188 4.46 -1.38 -2.00
CA PHE A 188 4.02 -0.06 -2.43
C PHE A 188 4.64 0.34 -3.77
N PHE A 189 3.95 1.22 -4.48
CA PHE A 189 4.36 1.75 -5.76
C PHE A 189 4.41 3.27 -5.71
N ASN A 190 5.55 3.81 -6.13
CA ASN A 190 5.68 5.24 -6.35
C ASN A 190 5.07 5.64 -7.69
N ARG A 191 4.89 6.95 -7.85
CA ARG A 191 4.24 7.59 -8.98
C ARG A 191 4.99 7.48 -10.32
N THR A 192 6.28 7.15 -10.28
CA THR A 192 7.13 7.16 -11.49
C THR A 192 7.07 5.86 -12.29
N LEU A 193 6.42 4.82 -11.74
CA LEU A 193 6.21 3.56 -12.46
C LEU A 193 5.20 3.77 -13.58
N SER A 194 5.44 3.16 -14.74
CA SER A 194 4.40 3.06 -15.77
C SER A 194 3.30 2.07 -15.36
N PRO A 195 2.11 2.11 -16.01
CA PRO A 195 1.07 1.10 -15.81
C PRO A 195 1.56 -0.33 -16.04
N GLU A 196 2.37 -0.56 -17.09
CA GLU A 196 2.90 -1.89 -17.44
C GLU A 196 3.86 -2.39 -16.37
N GLN A 197 4.78 -1.54 -15.91
CA GLN A 197 5.73 -1.90 -14.84
C GLN A 197 5.01 -2.20 -13.52
N MET A 198 3.90 -1.50 -13.26
CA MET A 198 3.06 -1.79 -12.11
C MET A 198 2.34 -3.12 -12.26
N ALA A 199 1.71 -3.38 -13.41
CA ALA A 199 1.03 -4.63 -13.72
C ALA A 199 1.98 -5.83 -13.59
N ASP A 200 3.15 -5.77 -14.23
CA ASP A 200 4.18 -6.83 -14.17
C ASP A 200 4.62 -7.12 -12.72
N ARG A 201 4.75 -6.06 -11.90
CA ARG A 201 5.11 -6.22 -10.49
C ARG A 201 3.98 -6.84 -9.69
N VAL A 202 2.74 -6.40 -9.88
CA VAL A 202 1.56 -6.95 -9.19
C VAL A 202 1.39 -8.42 -9.55
N GLU A 203 1.46 -8.77 -10.83
CA GLU A 203 1.35 -10.15 -11.33
C GLU A 203 2.34 -11.08 -10.64
N CYS A 204 3.60 -10.68 -10.45
CA CYS A 204 4.58 -11.47 -9.70
C CYS A 204 4.07 -11.86 -8.29
N PHE A 205 3.41 -10.94 -7.57
CA PHE A 205 2.85 -11.26 -6.25
C PHE A 205 1.66 -12.21 -6.37
N LEU A 206 0.81 -12.04 -7.39
CA LEU A 206 -0.37 -12.88 -7.60
C LEU A 206 0.01 -14.32 -7.98
N GLU A 207 1.04 -14.51 -8.81
CA GLU A 207 1.58 -15.83 -9.17
C GLU A 207 2.29 -16.53 -8.00
N ALA A 208 2.75 -15.77 -7.01
CA ALA A 208 3.43 -16.27 -5.82
C ALA A 208 2.51 -16.48 -4.62
N MET A 209 1.18 -16.29 -4.78
CA MET A 209 0.16 -16.62 -3.77
C MET A 209 -0.06 -18.13 -3.69
#